data_AF-A0A1A9N2Y1-F1
#
_entry.id   AF-A0A1A9N2Y1-F1
#
_cell.length_a   1.000
_cell.length_b   1.000
_cell.length_c   1.000
_cell.angle_alpha   90.00
_cell.angle_beta   90.00
_cell.angle_gamma   90.00
#
_symmetry.space_group_name_H-M   'P 1'
#
loop_
_entity.id
_entity.type
_entity.pdbx_description
1 polymer ?
#
loop_
_entity_poly.entity_id
_entity_poly.type
_entity_poly.pdbx_seq_one_letter_code
_entity_poly.pdbx_strand_id
1 'polypeptide(L)'
;MLTLTPDQLEILSLPDARTFAPKLAAEIRREYSSAVADMNDSALIREVERSYGHASETLHITHLPTLVEWTKADVAWARGLRNEMGIDLWIRGSRPSNLAAQDILSGMKAGAKWHREDQ
;
A
#
# COMPACT_ATOMS: atom_id res chain seq x y z
N MET A 1 -13.31 -29.76 2.14
CA MET A 1 -13.49 -28.41 1.57
C MET A 1 -14.15 -27.57 2.65
N LEU A 2 -13.50 -26.50 3.12
CA LEU A 2 -14.11 -25.58 4.09
C LEU A 2 -15.09 -24.69 3.33
N THR A 3 -16.37 -24.72 3.69
CA THR A 3 -17.39 -23.80 3.16
C THR A 3 -17.55 -22.66 4.16
N LEU A 4 -17.24 -21.43 3.74
CA LEU A 4 -17.39 -20.23 4.57
C LEU A 4 -18.82 -19.69 4.47
N THR A 5 -19.38 -19.22 5.58
CA THR A 5 -20.59 -18.39 5.55
C THR A 5 -20.27 -17.02 4.95
N PRO A 6 -21.28 -16.24 4.48
CA PRO A 6 -21.06 -14.87 4.02
C PRO A 6 -20.32 -14.00 5.05
N ASP A 7 -20.71 -14.08 6.33
CA ASP A 7 -20.06 -13.33 7.41
C ASP A 7 -18.60 -13.75 7.62
N GLN A 8 -18.31 -15.05 7.54
CA GLN A 8 -16.94 -15.54 7.64
C GLN A 8 -16.09 -15.11 6.44
N LEU A 9 -16.68 -15.09 5.25
CA LEU A 9 -16.03 -14.59 4.05
C LEU A 9 -15.72 -13.10 4.19
N GLU A 10 -16.65 -12.30 4.71
CA GLU A 10 -16.44 -10.87 4.94
C GLU A 10 -15.29 -10.61 5.93
N ILE A 11 -15.25 -11.35 7.05
CA ILE A 11 -14.17 -11.22 8.06
C ILE A 11 -12.80 -11.59 7.49
N LEU A 12 -12.75 -12.58 6.59
CA LEU A 12 -11.50 -13.09 6.02
C LEU A 12 -11.09 -12.35 4.74
N SER A 13 -11.96 -11.49 4.20
CA SER A 13 -11.70 -10.74 2.97
C SER A 13 -11.02 -9.42 3.27
N LEU A 14 -10.17 -8.98 2.34
CA LEU A 14 -9.71 -7.60 2.35
C LEU A 14 -10.88 -6.66 2.04
N PRO A 15 -10.86 -5.43 2.59
CA PRO A 15 -11.77 -4.38 2.15
C PRO A 15 -11.72 -4.18 0.64
N ASP A 16 -12.88 -4.01 0.01
CA ASP A 16 -12.94 -3.66 -1.40
C ASP A 16 -12.22 -2.33 -1.65
N ALA A 17 -11.35 -2.31 -2.67
CA ALA A 17 -10.48 -1.18 -2.97
C ALA A 17 -11.26 0.12 -3.22
N ARG A 18 -12.41 0.05 -3.91
CA ARG A 18 -13.23 1.22 -4.25
C ARG A 18 -13.91 1.80 -3.03
N THR A 19 -14.41 0.95 -2.14
CA THR A 19 -15.04 1.41 -0.89
C THR A 19 -14.03 1.93 0.13
N PHE A 20 -12.82 1.38 0.12
CA PHE A 20 -11.78 1.73 1.09
C PHE A 20 -10.93 2.93 0.66
N ALA A 21 -10.68 3.11 -0.64
CA ALA A 21 -9.83 4.17 -1.18
C ALA A 21 -10.20 5.60 -0.72
N PRO A 22 -11.47 6.02 -0.62
CA PRO A 22 -11.81 7.35 -0.11
C PRO A 22 -11.32 7.61 1.32
N LYS A 23 -11.43 6.61 2.20
CA LYS A 23 -10.99 6.72 3.60
C LYS A 23 -9.46 6.80 3.67
N LEU A 24 -8.79 5.93 2.93
CA LEU A 24 -7.33 5.90 2.89
C LEU A 24 -6.74 7.15 2.21
N ALA A 25 -7.39 7.71 1.19
CA ALA A 25 -7.00 8.97 0.57
C ALA A 25 -7.11 10.15 1.55
N ALA A 26 -8.14 10.19 2.39
CA ALA A 26 -8.27 11.21 3.44
C ALA A 26 -7.15 11.09 4.48
N GLU A 27 -6.80 9.87 4.87
CA GLU A 27 -5.68 9.59 5.77
C GLU A 27 -4.34 10.02 5.18
N ILE A 28 -4.08 9.69 3.91
CA ILE A 28 -2.87 10.13 3.19
C ILE A 28 -2.81 11.66 3.09
N ARG A 29 -3.93 12.34 2.80
CA ARG A 29 -3.99 13.80 2.75
C ARG A 29 -3.62 14.42 4.09
N ARG A 30 -4.08 13.82 5.19
CA ARG A 30 -3.82 14.29 6.55
C ARG A 30 -2.35 14.09 6.95
N GLU A 31 -1.77 12.95 6.60
CA GLU A 31 -0.41 12.57 7.04
C GLU A 31 0.70 13.10 6.12
N TYR A 32 0.41 13.24 4.83
CA TYR A 32 1.40 13.59 3.79
C TYR A 32 0.90 14.75 2.91
N SER A 33 0.28 15.75 3.51
CA SER A 33 -0.40 16.86 2.80
C SER A 33 0.46 17.55 1.75
N SER A 34 1.75 17.77 2.02
CA SER A 34 2.70 18.37 1.09
C SER A 34 3.03 17.47 -0.10
N ALA A 35 3.13 16.15 0.12
CA ALA A 35 3.51 15.19 -0.91
C ALA A 35 2.41 14.96 -1.96
N VAL A 36 1.15 15.19 -1.58
CA VAL A 36 -0.02 15.03 -2.46
C VAL A 36 -0.73 16.36 -2.76
N ALA A 37 -0.06 17.49 -2.55
CA ALA A 37 -0.63 18.82 -2.73
C ALA A 37 -1.02 19.12 -4.19
N ASP A 38 -0.37 18.46 -5.15
CA ASP A 38 -0.65 18.55 -6.59
C ASP A 38 -1.93 17.80 -7.00
N MET A 39 -2.45 16.92 -6.13
CA MET A 39 -3.61 16.08 -6.43
C MET A 39 -4.88 16.64 -5.82
N ASN A 40 -5.92 16.80 -6.66
CA ASN A 40 -7.28 16.96 -6.15
C ASN A 40 -7.82 15.63 -5.59
N ASP A 41 -8.95 15.68 -4.88
CA ASP A 41 -9.52 14.52 -4.19
C ASP A 41 -9.80 13.34 -5.11
N SER A 42 -10.40 13.59 -6.27
CA SER A 42 -10.69 12.52 -7.23
C SER A 42 -9.43 11.89 -7.81
N ALA A 43 -8.37 12.69 -8.01
CA ALA A 43 -7.08 12.17 -8.47
C ALA A 43 -6.41 11.32 -7.39
N LEU A 44 -6.41 11.77 -6.14
CA LEU A 44 -5.82 11.00 -5.04
C LEU A 44 -6.58 9.69 -4.81
N ILE A 45 -7.91 9.70 -4.82
CA ILE A 45 -8.72 8.48 -4.65
C ILE A 45 -8.39 7.45 -5.74
N ARG A 46 -8.31 7.87 -7.00
CA ARG A 46 -7.94 6.97 -8.10
C ARG A 46 -6.52 6.41 -7.94
N GLU A 47 -5.61 7.23 -7.44
CA GLU A 47 -4.23 6.80 -7.22
C GLU A 47 -4.13 5.77 -6.08
N VAL A 48 -4.87 5.98 -4.99
CA VAL A 48 -5.02 5.04 -3.89
C VAL A 48 -5.68 3.74 -4.36
N GLU A 49 -6.75 3.80 -5.13
CA GLU A 49 -7.43 2.60 -5.67
C GLU A 49 -6.47 1.76 -6.53
N ARG A 50 -5.73 2.39 -7.45
CA ARG A 50 -4.75 1.69 -8.30
C ARG A 50 -3.63 1.06 -7.48
N SER A 51 -3.10 1.80 -6.52
CA SER A 51 -2.02 1.33 -5.66
C SER A 51 -2.45 0.16 -4.77
N TYR A 52 -3.60 0.30 -4.12
CA TYR A 52 -4.20 -0.74 -3.28
C TYR A 52 -4.48 -2.01 -4.09
N GLY A 53 -5.12 -1.86 -5.26
CA GLY A 53 -5.43 -2.98 -6.16
C GLY A 53 -4.16 -3.71 -6.63
N HIS A 54 -3.13 -2.97 -7.04
CA HIS A 54 -1.84 -3.58 -7.41
C HIS A 54 -1.23 -4.38 -6.24
N ALA A 55 -1.21 -3.79 -5.05
CA ALA A 55 -0.62 -4.41 -3.87
C ALA A 55 -1.39 -5.67 -3.40
N SER A 56 -2.72 -5.66 -3.45
CA SER A 56 -3.52 -6.82 -3.06
C SER A 56 -3.55 -7.90 -4.15
N GLU A 57 -3.76 -7.53 -5.41
CA GLU A 57 -4.01 -8.47 -6.51
C GLU A 57 -2.72 -8.98 -7.15
N THR A 58 -1.73 -8.10 -7.35
CA THR A 58 -0.47 -8.45 -8.04
C THR A 58 0.63 -8.88 -7.08
N LEU A 59 0.75 -8.19 -5.93
CA LEU A 59 1.79 -8.50 -4.94
C LEU A 59 1.33 -9.50 -3.87
N HIS A 60 0.04 -9.81 -3.82
CA HIS A 60 -0.56 -10.71 -2.82
C HIS A 60 -0.27 -10.26 -1.37
N ILE A 61 -0.25 -8.94 -1.13
CA ILE A 61 -0.18 -8.39 0.22
C ILE A 61 -1.58 -8.48 0.83
N THR A 62 -1.75 -9.43 1.75
CA THR A 62 -3.03 -9.75 2.39
C THR A 62 -3.12 -9.32 3.85
N HIS A 63 -1.99 -8.93 4.45
CA HIS A 63 -1.98 -8.37 5.79
C HIS A 63 -2.35 -6.89 5.72
N LEU A 64 -3.56 -6.55 6.19
CA LEU A 64 -4.15 -5.22 6.02
C LEU A 64 -3.25 -4.05 6.49
N PRO A 65 -2.58 -4.11 7.66
CA PRO A 65 -1.64 -3.06 8.04
C PRO A 65 -0.49 -2.87 7.04
N THR A 66 0.04 -3.96 6.49
CA THR A 66 1.10 -3.90 5.47
C THR A 66 0.56 -3.28 4.18
N LEU A 67 -0.64 -3.69 3.75
CA LEU A 67 -1.29 -3.19 2.55
C LEU A 67 -1.57 -1.68 2.61
N VAL A 68 -2.05 -1.20 3.77
CA VAL A 68 -2.26 0.23 4.02
C VAL A 68 -0.95 0.99 3.95
N GLU A 69 0.09 0.55 4.66
CA GLU A 69 1.40 1.22 4.65
C GLU A 69 2.07 1.19 3.28
N TRP A 70 1.93 0.09 2.53
CA TRP A 70 2.41 -0.01 1.15
C TRP A 70 1.73 0.99 0.23
N THR A 71 0.41 1.10 0.34
CA THR A 71 -0.38 2.07 -0.43
C THR A 71 0.01 3.50 -0.10
N LYS A 72 0.18 3.82 1.20
CA LYS A 72 0.67 5.15 1.63
C LYS A 72 2.06 5.44 1.05
N ALA A 73 2.96 4.45 1.03
CA ALA A 73 4.29 4.59 0.46
C ALA A 73 4.22 4.93 -1.03
N ASP A 74 3.57 4.08 -1.82
CA ASP A 74 3.47 4.22 -3.27
C ASP A 74 2.76 5.51 -3.72
N VAL A 75 1.84 6.03 -2.91
CA VAL A 75 1.07 7.23 -3.25
C VAL A 75 1.75 8.52 -2.78
N ALA A 76 2.42 8.50 -1.62
CA ALA A 76 2.92 9.72 -0.99
C ALA A 76 4.45 9.86 -1.00
N TRP A 77 5.17 8.99 -0.29
CA TRP A 77 6.59 9.23 0.05
C TRP A 77 7.59 8.34 -0.70
N ALA A 78 7.13 7.34 -1.41
CA ALA A 78 7.87 6.52 -2.37
C ALA A 78 7.06 6.43 -3.67
N ARG A 79 6.74 7.60 -4.24
CA ARG A 79 5.73 7.71 -5.31
C ARG A 79 6.10 6.87 -6.53
N GLY A 80 5.20 5.96 -6.93
CA GLY A 80 5.38 5.10 -8.10
C GLY A 80 6.11 3.78 -7.85
N LEU A 81 6.26 3.38 -6.57
CA LEU A 81 6.74 2.08 -6.13
C LEU A 81 6.14 0.90 -6.92
N ARG A 82 4.85 0.98 -7.28
CA ARG A 82 4.15 -0.04 -8.08
C ARG A 82 4.69 -0.22 -9.50
N ASN A 83 5.47 0.73 -10.00
CA ASN A 83 6.09 0.66 -11.33
C ASN A 83 7.52 0.08 -11.28
N GLU A 84 8.06 -0.17 -10.08
CA GLU A 84 9.40 -0.70 -9.89
C GLU A 84 9.43 -2.22 -10.08
N MET A 85 9.70 -2.66 -11.30
CA MET A 85 9.67 -4.08 -11.69
C MET A 85 10.54 -4.99 -10.82
N GLY A 86 11.67 -4.48 -10.31
CA GLY A 86 12.56 -5.23 -9.41
C GLY A 86 11.88 -5.56 -8.07
N ILE A 87 11.13 -4.61 -7.51
CA ILE A 87 10.38 -4.78 -6.26
C ILE A 87 9.22 -5.75 -6.47
N ASP A 88 8.51 -5.62 -7.59
CA ASP A 88 7.43 -6.53 -7.98
C ASP A 88 7.90 -7.99 -8.10
N LEU A 89 9.04 -8.22 -8.76
CA LEU A 89 9.61 -9.56 -8.90
C LEU A 89 10.07 -10.13 -7.55
N TRP A 90 10.70 -9.29 -6.72
CA TRP A 90 11.17 -9.70 -5.40
C TRP A 90 10.03 -10.16 -4.49
N ILE A 91 8.96 -9.36 -4.38
CA ILE A 91 7.84 -9.67 -3.49
C ILE A 91 7.09 -10.90 -3.97
N ARG A 92 6.81 -11.00 -5.28
CA ARG A 92 6.11 -12.17 -5.84
C ARG A 92 6.93 -13.46 -5.75
N GLY A 93 8.26 -13.35 -5.81
CA GLY A 93 9.18 -14.48 -5.61
C GLY A 93 9.34 -14.90 -4.15
N SER A 94 8.94 -14.06 -3.19
CA SER A 94 9.12 -14.30 -1.76
C SER A 94 7.92 -15.01 -1.14
N ARG A 95 8.19 -15.87 -0.15
CA ARG A 95 7.13 -16.46 0.69
C ARG A 95 7.51 -16.31 2.18
N PRO A 96 6.76 -15.53 2.97
CA PRO A 96 5.49 -14.85 2.64
C PRO A 96 5.68 -13.43 2.03
N SER A 97 4.87 -13.08 1.03
CA SER A 97 4.88 -11.76 0.36
C SER A 97 4.69 -10.59 1.33
N ASN A 98 3.85 -10.78 2.36
CA ASN A 98 3.61 -9.78 3.41
C ASN A 98 4.90 -9.39 4.15
N LEU A 99 5.78 -10.35 4.44
CA LEU A 99 7.03 -10.08 5.14
C LEU A 99 8.02 -9.36 4.23
N ALA A 100 8.15 -9.81 2.97
CA ALA A 100 8.99 -9.13 1.99
C ALA A 100 8.57 -7.67 1.77
N ALA A 101 7.26 -7.39 1.71
CA ALA A 101 6.74 -6.04 1.63
C ALA A 101 7.08 -5.21 2.89
N GLN A 102 6.95 -5.80 4.09
CA GLN A 102 7.34 -5.14 5.33
C GLN A 102 8.84 -4.85 5.41
N ASP A 103 9.69 -5.78 4.95
CA ASP A 103 11.14 -5.61 4.94
C ASP A 103 11.54 -4.46 4.02
N ILE A 104 10.96 -4.38 2.82
CA ILE A 104 11.19 -3.28 1.89
C ILE A 104 10.71 -1.95 2.48
N LEU A 105 9.50 -1.89 3.05
CA LEU A 105 8.99 -0.68 3.71
C LEU A 105 9.91 -0.24 4.86
N SER A 106 10.41 -1.18 5.65
CA SER A 106 11.30 -0.91 6.78
C SER A 106 12.65 -0.40 6.31
N GLY A 107 13.21 -1.00 5.26
CA GLY A 107 14.46 -0.56 4.63
C GLY A 107 14.35 0.85 4.06
N MET A 108 13.26 1.17 3.34
CA MET A 108 13.02 2.51 2.80
C MET A 108 12.85 3.56 3.90
N LYS A 109 12.07 3.25 4.94
CA LYS A 109 11.87 4.16 6.09
C LYS A 109 13.18 4.41 6.84
N ALA A 110 14.00 3.39 7.02
CA ALA A 110 15.32 3.52 7.61
C ALA A 110 16.21 4.44 6.75
N GLY A 111 16.33 4.17 5.44
CA GLY A 111 17.12 4.99 4.51
C GLY A 111 16.69 6.46 4.48
N ALA A 112 15.37 6.74 4.54
CA ALA A 112 14.83 8.10 4.61
C ALA A 112 15.09 8.83 5.94
N LYS A 113 15.43 8.10 7.01
CA LYS A 113 15.81 8.67 8.30
C LYS A 113 17.27 9.13 8.29
N TRP A 114 18.17 8.31 7.76
CA TRP A 114 19.60 8.64 7.68
C TRP A 114 19.87 9.89 6.83
N HIS A 115 19.18 10.06 5.69
CA HIS A 115 19.34 11.25 4.84
C HIS A 115 18.83 12.57 5.46
N ARG A 116 18.06 12.53 6.55
CA ARG A 116 17.58 13.72 7.28
C ARG A 116 18.50 14.17 8.40
N GLU A 117 19.44 13.33 8.84
CA GLU A 117 20.40 13.66 9.90
C GLU A 117 21.69 14.30 9.33
N ASP A 118 21.88 14.23 8.01
CA ASP A 118 23.02 14.81 7.27
C ASP A 118 22.73 16.20 6.63
N GLN A 119 21.59 16.83 6.93
CA GLN A 119 21.22 18.19 6.50
C GLN A 119 21.01 19.11 7.72
#